data_AF-A0A9D1PM09-F1
#
_entry.id   AF-A0A9D1PM09-F1
#
_cell.length_a   1.000
_cell.length_b   1.000
_cell.length_c   1.000
_cell.angle_alpha   90.00
_cell.angle_beta   90.00
_cell.angle_gamma   90.00
#
_symmetry.space_group_name_H-M   'P 1'
#
loop_
_entity.id
_entity.type
_entity.pdbx_description
1 polymer ?
#
loop_
_entity_poly.entity_id
_entity_poly.type
_entity_poly.pdbx_seq_one_letter_code
_entity_poly.pdbx_strand_id
1 'polypeptide(L)'
;MHLSDPDIEIKNRLTAQKTKTLAILGCFGTIVFGILVILLSAWIFWGYVTTPKETLIMTSESPNEQNRIEFFQIDEFPDPILKVKYNNRYIIKQNILPSPDRILVEWKNDTEANVILDGNGNEPDVEEINFK
;
A
#
# COMPACT_ATOMS: atom_id res chain seq x y z
N MET A 1 -29.64 2.99 72.23
CA MET A 1 -28.21 2.85 71.87
C MET A 1 -28.14 1.75 70.80
N HIS A 2 -28.22 2.13 69.52
CA HIS A 2 -28.19 1.16 68.41
C HIS A 2 -26.73 0.75 68.18
N LEU A 3 -26.37 -0.46 68.61
CA LEU A 3 -25.11 -1.09 68.27
C LEU A 3 -25.12 -1.37 66.76
N SER A 4 -24.31 -0.63 66.01
CA SER A 4 -24.05 -0.91 64.61
C SER A 4 -23.32 -2.25 64.50
N ASP A 5 -23.96 -3.20 63.82
CA ASP A 5 -23.44 -4.54 63.59
C ASP A 5 -22.14 -4.47 62.77
N PRO A 6 -20.98 -4.89 63.34
CA PRO A 6 -19.69 -4.81 62.68
C PRO A 6 -19.63 -5.60 61.36
N ASP A 7 -20.46 -6.64 61.20
CA ASP A 7 -20.51 -7.45 59.97
C ASP A 7 -21.11 -6.69 58.79
N ILE A 8 -22.04 -5.76 59.05
CA ILE A 8 -22.63 -4.89 58.02
C ILE A 8 -21.60 -3.86 57.55
N GLU A 9 -20.78 -3.33 58.46
CA GLU A 9 -19.74 -2.36 58.12
C GLU A 9 -18.62 -3.02 57.27
N ILE A 10 -18.22 -4.25 57.62
CA ILE A 10 -17.23 -5.02 56.86
C ILE A 10 -17.76 -5.35 55.46
N LYS A 11 -19.01 -5.81 55.33
CA LYS A 11 -19.65 -6.08 54.03
C LYS A 11 -19.71 -4.84 53.14
N ASN A 12 -20.07 -3.69 53.70
CA ASN A 12 -20.14 -2.42 52.96
C ASN A 12 -18.76 -1.93 52.47
N ARG A 13 -17.70 -2.14 53.27
CA ARG A 13 -16.33 -1.82 52.84
C ARG A 13 -15.84 -2.74 51.72
N LEU A 14 -16.17 -4.03 51.80
CA LEU A 14 -15.84 -5.04 50.79
C LEU A 14 -16.55 -4.79 49.46
N THR A 15 -17.85 -4.45 49.48
CA THR A 15 -18.58 -4.10 48.25
C THR A 15 -18.06 -2.79 47.66
N ALA A 16 -17.79 -1.76 48.47
CA ALA A 16 -17.22 -0.50 48.00
C ALA A 16 -15.83 -0.66 47.33
N GLN A 17 -14.96 -1.55 47.84
CA GLN A 17 -13.67 -1.83 47.21
C GLN A 17 -13.80 -2.64 45.90
N LYS A 18 -14.72 -3.61 45.85
CA LYS A 18 -15.01 -4.37 44.62
C LYS A 18 -15.57 -3.49 43.52
N THR A 19 -16.44 -2.53 43.83
CA THR A 19 -16.99 -1.60 42.84
C THR A 19 -15.93 -0.63 42.29
N LYS A 20 -14.99 -0.16 43.13
CA LYS A 20 -13.89 0.72 42.69
C LYS A 20 -12.93 0.02 41.73
N THR A 21 -12.58 -1.23 42.01
CA THR A 21 -11.69 -2.02 41.13
C THR A 21 -12.38 -2.41 39.82
N LEU A 22 -13.68 -2.74 39.86
CA LEU A 22 -14.47 -2.99 38.64
C LEU A 22 -14.59 -1.75 37.74
N ALA A 23 -14.81 -0.57 38.33
CA ALA A 23 -14.92 0.69 37.60
C ALA A 23 -13.59 1.11 36.95
N ILE A 24 -12.47 0.87 37.64
CA ILE A 24 -11.13 1.12 37.11
C ILE A 24 -10.84 0.17 35.94
N LEU A 25 -11.11 -1.13 36.07
CA LEU A 25 -10.92 -2.10 34.96
C LEU A 25 -11.79 -1.75 33.74
N GLY A 26 -13.02 -1.28 33.96
CA GLY A 26 -13.92 -0.86 32.89
C GLY A 26 -13.41 0.36 32.13
N CYS A 27 -12.88 1.37 32.82
CA CYS A 27 -12.37 2.60 32.21
C CYS A 27 -11.04 2.39 31.47
N PHE A 28 -10.14 1.58 32.01
CA PHE A 28 -8.92 1.19 31.29
C PHE A 28 -9.23 0.35 30.05
N GLY A 29 -10.21 -0.55 30.13
CA GLY A 29 -10.66 -1.36 29.00
C GLY A 29 -11.17 -0.50 27.84
N THR A 30 -11.97 0.53 28.12
CA THR A 30 -12.50 1.42 27.06
C THR A 30 -11.42 2.29 26.42
N ILE A 31 -10.45 2.80 27.20
CA ILE A 31 -9.33 3.58 26.67
C ILE A 31 -8.45 2.71 25.76
N VAL A 32 -8.09 1.51 26.22
CA VAL A 32 -7.27 0.58 25.44
C VAL A 32 -7.99 0.15 24.16
N PHE A 33 -9.29 -0.14 24.25
CA PHE A 33 -10.10 -0.49 23.08
C PHE A 33 -10.22 0.68 22.09
N GLY A 34 -10.40 1.91 22.60
CA GLY A 34 -10.43 3.11 21.76
C GLY A 34 -9.13 3.33 20.99
N ILE A 35 -7.97 3.19 21.67
CA ILE A 35 -6.65 3.30 21.04
C ILE A 35 -6.47 2.19 20.00
N LEU A 36 -6.88 0.96 20.31
CA LEU A 36 -6.77 -0.17 19.39
C LEU A 36 -7.56 0.09 18.10
N VAL A 37 -8.78 0.60 18.19
CA VAL A 37 -9.62 0.93 17.03
C VAL A 37 -8.97 2.02 16.18
N ILE A 38 -8.39 3.05 16.80
CA ILE A 38 -7.70 4.13 16.09
C ILE A 38 -6.44 3.62 15.37
N LEU A 39 -5.65 2.75 16.02
CA LEU A 39 -4.46 2.18 15.40
C LEU A 39 -4.81 1.26 14.23
N LEU A 40 -5.84 0.42 14.38
CA LEU A 40 -6.31 -0.46 13.31
C LEU A 40 -6.86 0.33 12.12
N SER A 41 -7.66 1.37 12.37
CA SER A 41 -8.20 2.21 11.31
C SER A 41 -7.11 3.02 10.60
N ALA A 42 -6.13 3.55 11.33
CA ALA A 42 -4.98 4.23 10.75
C ALA A 42 -4.15 3.28 9.87
N TRP A 43 -3.91 2.05 10.32
CA TRP A 43 -3.16 1.06 9.55
C TRP A 43 -3.86 0.66 8.24
N ILE A 44 -5.17 0.40 8.31
CA ILE A 44 -5.99 0.09 7.12
C ILE A 44 -6.02 1.28 6.17
N PHE A 45 -6.24 2.49 6.69
CA PHE A 45 -6.30 3.71 5.88
C PHE A 45 -4.98 4.00 5.19
N TRP A 46 -3.85 3.86 5.90
CA TRP A 46 -2.53 4.07 5.32
C TRP A 46 -2.27 3.09 4.19
N GLY A 47 -2.53 1.79 4.40
CA GLY A 47 -2.35 0.78 3.35
C GLY A 47 -3.20 1.02 2.10
N TYR A 48 -4.43 1.51 2.27
CA TYR A 48 -5.32 1.81 1.15
C TYR A 48 -4.93 3.07 0.39
N VAL A 49 -4.49 4.13 1.09
CA VAL A 49 -4.19 5.43 0.49
C VAL A 49 -2.79 5.46 -0.15
N THR A 50 -1.81 4.75 0.40
CA THR A 50 -0.42 4.88 -0.08
C THR A 50 -0.04 3.99 -1.25
N THR A 51 -0.95 3.17 -1.76
CA THR A 51 -0.62 2.26 -2.86
C THR A 51 -1.16 2.86 -4.15
N PRO A 52 -0.34 3.57 -4.94
CA PRO A 52 -0.81 4.13 -6.20
C PRO A 52 -1.26 2.99 -7.11
N LYS A 53 -2.38 3.21 -7.79
CA LYS A 53 -3.01 2.16 -8.60
C LYS A 53 -2.16 1.93 -9.85
N GLU A 54 -1.52 0.76 -9.91
CA GLU A 54 -0.81 0.30 -11.12
C GLU A 54 -1.80 -0.43 -12.04
N THR A 55 -1.91 0.00 -13.28
CA THR A 55 -2.74 -0.61 -14.33
C THR A 55 -1.84 -1.11 -15.45
N LEU A 56 -1.88 -2.40 -15.76
CA LEU A 56 -1.14 -2.96 -16.89
C LEU A 56 -1.74 -2.45 -18.20
N ILE A 57 -0.92 -1.81 -19.04
CA ILE A 57 -1.34 -1.25 -20.33
C ILE A 57 -0.90 -2.10 -21.52
N MET A 58 0.27 -2.71 -21.44
CA MET A 58 0.88 -3.48 -22.53
C MET A 58 1.89 -4.48 -21.99
N THR A 59 2.06 -5.59 -22.70
CA THR A 59 3.13 -6.56 -22.48
C THR A 59 3.81 -6.88 -23.79
N SER A 60 5.13 -7.02 -23.78
CA SER A 60 5.90 -7.49 -24.92
C SER A 60 6.73 -8.69 -24.50
N GLU A 61 6.74 -9.73 -25.33
CA GLU A 61 7.41 -11.00 -25.05
C GLU A 61 8.55 -11.20 -26.04
N SER A 62 9.65 -11.78 -25.55
CA SER A 62 10.79 -12.15 -26.37
C SER A 62 10.41 -13.18 -27.44
N PRO A 63 11.18 -13.30 -28.54
CA PRO A 63 10.90 -14.25 -29.62
C PRO A 63 10.63 -15.70 -29.19
N ASN A 64 11.31 -16.19 -28.15
CA ASN A 64 11.08 -17.52 -27.58
C ASN A 64 10.33 -17.51 -26.24
N GLU A 65 9.61 -16.42 -25.91
CA GLU A 65 8.78 -16.27 -24.70
C GLU A 65 9.54 -16.49 -23.36
N GLN A 66 10.88 -16.42 -23.36
CA GLN A 66 11.70 -16.56 -22.16
C GLN A 66 11.66 -15.32 -21.27
N ASN A 67 11.56 -14.14 -21.87
CA ASN A 67 11.57 -12.85 -21.18
C ASN A 67 10.37 -12.00 -21.60
N ARG A 68 9.95 -11.14 -20.68
CA ARG A 68 8.79 -10.27 -20.85
C ARG A 68 9.09 -8.88 -20.32
N ILE A 69 8.58 -7.88 -21.01
CA ILE A 69 8.55 -6.49 -20.59
C ILE A 69 7.09 -6.11 -20.37
N GLU A 70 6.77 -5.62 -19.18
CA GLU A 70 5.43 -5.22 -18.78
C GLU A 70 5.40 -3.71 -18.60
N PHE A 71 4.39 -3.06 -19.16
CA PHE A 71 4.20 -1.63 -19.08
C PHE A 71 3.00 -1.35 -18.20
N PHE A 72 3.19 -0.57 -17.14
CA PHE A 72 2.17 -0.19 -16.18
C PHE A 72 1.98 1.33 -16.20
N GLN A 73 0.72 1.75 -16.21
CA GLN A 73 0.32 3.10 -15.87
C GLN A 73 0.14 3.20 -14.36
N ILE A 74 0.78 4.18 -13.74
CA ILE A 74 0.57 4.55 -12.35
C ILE A 74 -0.25 5.83 -12.35
N ASP A 75 -1.47 5.74 -11.83
CA ASP A 75 -2.35 6.91 -11.67
C ASP A 75 -1.88 7.72 -10.46
N GLU A 76 -0.93 8.63 -10.68
CA GLU A 76 -0.45 9.60 -9.69
C GLU A 76 -0.90 11.02 -10.09
N PHE A 77 -1.24 11.85 -9.12
CA PHE A 77 -1.63 13.24 -9.35
C PHE A 77 -0.38 14.14 -9.26
N PRO A 78 -0.13 15.07 -10.19
CA PRO A 78 -1.02 15.58 -11.22
C PRO A 78 -1.01 14.83 -12.57
N ASP A 79 0.07 14.12 -12.90
CA ASP A 79 0.26 13.47 -14.20
C ASP A 79 0.53 11.96 -14.05
N PRO A 80 -0.04 11.10 -14.91
CA PRO A 80 0.20 9.68 -14.85
C PRO A 80 1.66 9.34 -15.20
N ILE A 81 2.16 8.28 -14.58
CA ILE A 81 3.55 7.83 -14.73
C ILE A 81 3.58 6.48 -15.46
N LEU A 82 4.55 6.30 -16.36
CA LEU A 82 4.81 5.03 -17.01
C LEU A 82 5.88 4.25 -16.23
N LYS A 83 5.56 3.03 -15.81
CA LYS A 83 6.48 2.08 -15.19
C LYS A 83 6.72 0.91 -16.14
N VAL A 84 7.95 0.77 -16.59
CA VAL A 84 8.40 -0.34 -17.43
C VAL A 84 9.07 -1.37 -16.54
N LYS A 85 8.46 -2.54 -16.38
CA LYS A 85 8.95 -3.63 -15.54
C LYS A 85 9.49 -4.75 -16.41
N TYR A 86 10.65 -5.27 -16.05
CA TYR A 86 11.29 -6.39 -16.74
C TYR A 86 12.10 -7.20 -15.72
N ASN A 87 11.91 -8.51 -15.72
CA ASN A 87 12.48 -9.40 -14.71
C ASN A 87 12.15 -8.90 -13.28
N ASN A 88 13.17 -8.50 -12.50
CA ASN A 88 13.03 -7.92 -11.16
C ASN A 88 13.50 -6.46 -11.09
N ARG A 89 13.50 -5.76 -12.22
CA ARG A 89 13.88 -4.35 -12.36
C ARG A 89 12.70 -3.56 -12.91
N TYR A 90 12.73 -2.26 -12.68
CA TYR A 90 11.77 -1.35 -13.28
C TYR A 90 12.42 -0.01 -13.59
N ILE A 91 11.91 0.64 -14.64
CA ILE A 91 12.24 2.01 -15.01
C ILE A 91 10.96 2.83 -14.87
N ILE A 92 11.08 4.02 -14.27
CA ILE A 92 9.99 4.97 -14.14
C ILE A 92 10.24 6.12 -15.12
N LYS A 93 9.23 6.44 -15.93
CA LYS A 93 9.26 7.56 -16.87
C LYS A 93 8.11 8.52 -16.56
N GLN A 94 8.48 9.76 -16.28
CA GLN A 94 7.56 10.88 -16.08
C GLN A 94 7.35 11.61 -17.41
N ASN A 95 6.22 12.30 -17.57
CA ASN A 95 5.86 13.07 -18.78
C ASN A 95 5.69 12.23 -20.07
N ILE A 96 5.60 10.90 -19.96
CA ILE A 96 5.26 10.02 -21.08
C ILE A 96 3.81 9.60 -20.89
N LEU A 97 2.96 9.92 -21.87
CA LEU A 97 1.57 9.52 -21.83
C LEU A 97 1.50 7.98 -21.94
N PRO A 98 0.99 7.26 -20.93
CA PRO A 98 0.96 5.80 -20.95
C PRO A 98 -0.13 5.34 -21.93
N SER A 99 0.25 5.15 -23.20
CA SER A 99 -0.61 4.63 -24.26
C SER A 99 0.11 3.53 -25.02
N PRO A 100 -0.53 2.38 -25.29
CA PRO A 100 0.05 1.31 -26.10
C PRO A 100 0.54 1.80 -27.47
N ASP A 101 -0.15 2.77 -28.06
CA ASP A 101 0.16 3.29 -29.40
C ASP A 101 1.46 4.11 -29.44
N ARG A 102 2.02 4.47 -28.27
CA ARG A 102 3.24 5.28 -28.13
C ARG A 102 4.43 4.47 -27.61
N ILE A 103 4.24 3.17 -27.42
CA ILE A 103 5.24 2.26 -26.90
C ILE A 103 5.56 1.27 -28.01
N LEU A 104 6.80 1.30 -28.48
CA LEU A 104 7.31 0.32 -29.43
C LEU A 104 8.42 -0.48 -28.75
N VAL A 105 8.34 -1.81 -28.88
CA VAL A 105 9.36 -2.72 -28.34
C VAL A 105 9.94 -3.52 -29.48
N GLU A 106 11.25 -3.37 -29.68
CA GLU A 106 12.01 -4.09 -30.69
C GLU A 106 12.95 -5.08 -30.00
N TRP A 107 12.66 -6.37 -30.13
CA TRP A 107 13.52 -7.42 -29.61
C TRP A 107 14.67 -7.68 -30.56
N LYS A 108 15.91 -7.55 -30.08
CA LYS A 108 17.12 -7.97 -30.81
C LYS A 108 17.33 -9.48 -30.68
N ASN A 109 17.06 -10.03 -29.51
CA ASN A 109 17.13 -11.45 -29.17
C ASN A 109 16.35 -11.70 -27.88
N ASP A 110 16.37 -12.92 -27.32
CA ASP A 110 15.62 -13.21 -26.09
C ASP A 110 16.09 -12.43 -24.85
N THR A 111 17.29 -11.87 -24.88
CA THR A 111 17.92 -11.20 -23.73
C THR A 111 18.10 -9.70 -23.90
N GLU A 112 17.77 -9.15 -25.08
CA GLU A 112 18.04 -7.75 -25.42
C GLU A 112 16.88 -7.17 -26.23
N ALA A 113 16.36 -6.03 -25.78
CA ALA A 113 15.29 -5.30 -26.43
C ALA A 113 15.53 -3.80 -26.36
N ASN A 114 15.13 -3.08 -27.40
CA ASN A 114 15.00 -1.63 -27.37
C ASN A 114 13.56 -1.26 -27.08
N VAL A 115 13.34 -0.42 -26.09
CA VAL A 115 12.04 0.17 -25.79
C VAL A 115 12.07 1.61 -26.27
N ILE A 116 11.22 1.92 -27.24
CA ILE A 116 11.09 3.25 -27.84
C ILE A 116 9.79 3.85 -27.32
N LEU A 117 9.89 4.98 -26.63
CA LEU A 117 8.78 5.69 -26.03
C LEU A 117 8.60 7.03 -26.74
N ASP A 118 7.47 7.22 -27.42
CA ASP A 118 7.17 8.46 -28.11
C ASP A 118 6.73 9.54 -27.11
N GLY A 119 7.59 10.54 -26.90
CA GLY A 119 7.33 11.68 -26.05
C GLY A 119 6.21 12.56 -26.63
N ASN A 120 5.56 13.37 -25.80
CA ASN A 120 4.48 14.26 -26.25
C ASN A 120 5.04 15.44 -27.08
N GLY A 121 5.50 15.18 -28.30
CA GLY A 121 6.14 16.15 -29.20
C GLY A 121 7.64 16.35 -29.01
N ASN A 122 8.30 15.49 -28.21
CA ASN A 122 9.75 15.48 -28.00
C ASN A 122 10.40 14.35 -28.82
N GLU A 123 11.74 14.34 -28.88
CA GLU A 123 12.47 13.20 -29.45
C GLU A 123 12.10 11.89 -28.72
N PRO A 124 11.95 10.78 -29.46
CA PRO A 124 11.62 9.50 -28.87
C PRO A 124 12.72 9.05 -27.92
N ASP A 125 12.32 8.62 -26.72
CA ASP A 125 13.22 8.10 -25.70
C ASP A 125 13.48 6.62 -25.98
N VAL A 126 14.74 6.27 -26.20
CA VAL A 126 15.14 4.89 -26.55
C VAL A 126 15.92 4.31 -25.39
N GLU A 127 15.33 3.31 -24.74
CA GLU A 127 15.91 2.60 -23.60
C GLU A 127 16.32 1.19 -24.02
N GLU A 128 17.60 0.86 -23.83
CA GLU A 128 18.11 -0.49 -24.08
C GLU A 128 17.95 -1.36 -22.83
N ILE A 129 17.12 -2.41 -22.95
CA ILE A 129 16.86 -3.38 -21.89
C ILE A 129 17.69 -4.63 -22.14
N ASN A 130 18.56 -4.96 -21.18
CA ASN A 130 19.31 -6.21 -21.15
C ASN A 130 18.88 -7.06 -19.94
N PHE A 131 18.58 -8.34 -20.21
CA PHE A 131 18.12 -9.32 -19.23
C PHE A 131 19.26 -10.12 -18.58
N LYS A 132 20.52 -9.92 -18.98
CA LYS A 132 21.70 -10.55 -18.39
C LYS A 132 22.07 -9.99 -17.02
#